data_AF-A0A3P9NM32-F1
#
_entry.id   AF-A0A3P9NM32-F1
#
_cell.length_a   1.000
_cell.length_b   1.000
_cell.length_c   1.000
_cell.angle_alpha   90.00
_cell.angle_beta   90.00
_cell.angle_gamma   90.00
#
_symmetry.space_group_name_H-M   'P 1'
#
loop_
_entity.id
_entity.type
_entity.pdbx_description
1 polymer ?
#
loop_
_entity_poly.entity_id
_entity_poly.type
_entity_poly.pdbx_seq_one_letter_code
_entity_poly.pdbx_strand_id
1 'polypeptide(L)'
;AMANRTFKSMNFFLPLFRHGDRSPVKAFPTDPHQESAWPQGFGQLSQVGMRQQYELGQYLRTRYKDFLNESYIRHEILVRSTDVDRTLMSAEANLAGLYPPKGQQIFQPSLKWQPIPVHTVSFMESKEHTLITDMRAYISHMEPLAM
;
A
#
# COMPACT_ATOMS: atom_id res chain seq x y z
N ALA A 1 -35.19 30.02 -3.78
CA ALA A 1 -34.94 28.90 -2.85
C ALA A 1 -33.50 28.45 -3.02
N MET A 2 -32.64 28.75 -2.05
CA MET A 2 -31.26 28.25 -2.05
C MET A 2 -31.29 26.80 -1.54
N ALA A 3 -30.95 25.86 -2.41
CA ALA A 3 -30.82 24.46 -2.02
C ALA A 3 -29.67 24.35 -1.01
N ASN A 4 -30.00 24.00 0.24
CA ASN A 4 -29.02 23.55 1.23
C ASN A 4 -28.32 22.30 0.67
N ARG A 5 -27.21 22.50 -0.03
CA ARG A 5 -26.28 21.42 -0.38
C ARG A 5 -25.55 21.06 0.90
N THR A 6 -25.93 19.95 1.52
CA THR A 6 -25.12 19.30 2.55
C THR A 6 -23.78 18.93 1.91
N PHE A 7 -22.71 19.63 2.29
CA PHE A 7 -21.36 19.24 1.91
C PHE A 7 -21.02 17.93 2.65
N LYS A 8 -20.95 16.82 1.90
CA LYS A 8 -20.53 15.54 2.45
C LYS A 8 -18.99 15.54 2.53
N SER A 9 -18.44 15.68 3.73
CA SER A 9 -17.00 15.56 3.98
C SER A 9 -16.61 14.08 4.14
N MET A 10 -15.46 13.70 3.60
CA MET A 10 -14.84 12.40 3.90
C MET A 10 -14.05 12.57 5.20
N ASN A 11 -14.28 11.69 6.19
CA ASN A 11 -13.56 11.73 7.46
C ASN A 11 -12.51 10.61 7.57
N PHE A 12 -12.70 9.50 6.86
CA PHE A 12 -11.82 8.33 6.87
C PHE A 12 -11.99 7.54 5.58
N PHE A 13 -10.90 6.93 5.08
CA PHE A 13 -10.97 5.91 4.03
C PHE A 13 -9.92 4.82 4.29
N LEU A 14 -10.26 3.58 3.92
CA LEU A 14 -9.39 2.41 4.07
C LEU A 14 -9.30 1.67 2.74
N PRO A 15 -8.26 1.88 1.94
CA PRO A 15 -8.07 1.13 0.71
C PRO A 15 -7.53 -0.26 1.04
N LEU A 16 -8.22 -1.30 0.58
CA LEU A 16 -7.73 -2.68 0.61
C LEU A 16 -7.55 -3.15 -0.83
N PHE A 17 -6.32 -3.50 -1.19
CA PHE A 17 -5.98 -3.94 -2.54
C PHE A 17 -5.06 -5.15 -2.51
N ARG A 18 -5.14 -5.95 -3.58
CA ARG A 18 -4.22 -7.06 -3.81
C ARG A 18 -2.88 -6.53 -4.31
N HIS A 19 -1.83 -7.31 -4.12
CA HIS A 19 -0.55 -7.13 -4.81
C HIS A 19 -0.73 -7.01 -6.34
N GLY A 20 0.22 -6.35 -7.02
CA GLY A 20 0.24 -6.29 -8.49
C GLY A 20 0.54 -7.64 -9.15
N ASP A 21 0.63 -7.66 -10.48
CA ASP A 21 1.07 -8.83 -11.25
C ASP A 21 2.37 -9.46 -10.72
N ARG A 22 2.44 -10.80 -10.78
CA ARG A 22 3.54 -11.58 -10.22
C ARG A 22 3.76 -12.88 -10.98
N SER A 23 4.94 -13.48 -10.78
CA SER A 23 5.18 -14.85 -11.23
C SER A 23 4.27 -15.87 -10.50
N PRO A 24 4.07 -17.08 -11.06
CA PRO A 24 3.39 -18.18 -10.40
C PRO A 24 4.04 -18.48 -9.04
N VAL A 25 3.27 -18.94 -8.06
CA VAL A 25 3.84 -19.35 -6.75
C VAL A 25 4.42 -20.76 -6.80
N LYS A 26 3.95 -21.55 -7.78
CA LYS A 26 4.43 -22.90 -8.09
C LYS A 26 4.01 -23.25 -9.52
N ALA A 27 4.76 -24.13 -10.15
CA ALA A 27 4.36 -24.81 -11.37
C ALA A 27 3.94 -26.26 -11.06
N PHE A 28 3.23 -26.90 -12.00
CA PHE A 28 3.00 -28.35 -11.92
C PHE A 28 4.26 -29.10 -12.41
N PRO A 29 4.46 -30.37 -12.02
CA PRO A 29 5.73 -31.07 -12.26
C PRO A 29 6.18 -31.14 -13.73
N THR A 30 5.24 -31.22 -14.67
CA THR A 30 5.51 -31.33 -16.11
C THR A 30 5.38 -30.00 -16.86
N ASP A 31 5.31 -28.88 -16.15
CA ASP A 31 5.30 -27.55 -16.78
C ASP A 31 6.67 -27.27 -17.41
N PRO A 32 6.75 -26.91 -18.70
CA PRO A 32 8.03 -26.54 -19.31
C PRO A 32 8.63 -25.26 -18.72
N HIS A 33 7.85 -24.41 -18.04
CA HIS A 33 8.27 -23.14 -17.44
C HIS A 33 8.38 -23.23 -15.92
N GLN A 34 9.44 -23.89 -15.47
CA GLN A 34 9.81 -23.96 -14.05
C GLN A 34 10.36 -22.62 -13.52
N GLU A 35 10.75 -22.59 -12.24
CA GLU A 35 11.13 -21.35 -11.54
C GLU A 35 12.19 -20.52 -12.27
N SER A 36 13.19 -21.16 -12.89
CA SER A 36 14.25 -20.49 -13.65
C SER A 36 13.77 -19.72 -14.87
N ALA A 37 12.55 -19.99 -15.37
CA ALA A 37 11.95 -19.22 -16.46
C ALA A 37 11.47 -17.82 -16.01
N TRP A 38 11.43 -17.56 -14.70
CA TRP A 38 10.96 -16.32 -14.10
C TRP A 38 12.15 -15.51 -13.57
N PRO A 39 12.35 -14.25 -13.97
CA PRO A 39 13.58 -13.50 -13.65
C PRO A 39 13.88 -13.33 -12.16
N GLN A 40 12.85 -13.34 -11.30
CA GLN A 40 12.97 -13.28 -9.84
C GLN A 40 12.56 -14.60 -9.16
N GLY A 41 12.32 -15.66 -9.92
CA GLY A 41 11.75 -16.91 -9.42
C GLY A 41 10.24 -16.80 -9.13
N PHE A 42 9.71 -17.76 -8.37
CA PHE A 42 8.28 -17.89 -8.13
C PHE A 42 7.74 -16.93 -7.04
N GLY A 43 6.48 -16.53 -7.19
CA GLY A 43 5.72 -15.75 -6.23
C GLY A 43 6.13 -14.27 -6.11
N GLN A 44 7.05 -13.82 -6.96
CA GLN A 44 7.67 -12.49 -6.92
C GLN A 44 6.94 -11.47 -7.79
N LEU A 45 6.91 -10.21 -7.31
CA LEU A 45 6.24 -9.12 -8.01
C LEU A 45 6.97 -8.82 -9.33
N SER A 46 6.22 -8.74 -10.42
CA SER A 46 6.79 -8.44 -11.73
C SER A 46 6.96 -6.94 -11.92
N GLN A 47 7.74 -6.55 -12.94
CA GLN A 47 7.83 -5.15 -13.38
C GLN A 47 6.47 -4.58 -13.82
N VAL A 48 5.59 -5.43 -14.36
CA VAL A 48 4.20 -5.05 -14.67
C VAL A 48 3.44 -4.77 -13.38
N GLY A 49 3.60 -5.63 -12.36
CA GLY A 49 2.95 -5.46 -11.06
C GLY A 49 3.37 -4.20 -10.33
N MET A 50 4.65 -3.84 -10.39
CA MET A 50 5.15 -2.57 -9.85
C MET A 50 4.46 -1.37 -10.51
N ARG A 51 4.36 -1.36 -11.86
CA ARG A 51 3.69 -0.28 -12.60
C ARG A 51 2.21 -0.18 -12.28
N GLN A 52 1.51 -1.31 -12.21
CA GLN A 52 0.10 -1.35 -11.82
C GLN A 52 -0.15 -0.71 -10.45
N GLN A 53 0.71 -0.98 -9.47
CA GLN A 53 0.58 -0.40 -8.14
C GLN A 53 0.94 1.07 -8.12
N TYR A 54 1.97 1.47 -8.85
CA TYR A 54 2.33 2.88 -9.02
C TYR A 54 1.17 3.69 -9.64
N GLU A 55 0.56 3.18 -10.71
CA GLU A 55 -0.61 3.79 -11.36
C GLU A 55 -1.83 3.83 -10.43
N LEU A 56 -2.06 2.77 -9.65
CA LEU A 56 -3.10 2.78 -8.61
C LEU A 56 -2.84 3.87 -7.57
N GLY A 57 -1.59 4.06 -7.13
CA GLY A 57 -1.18 5.14 -6.23
C GLY A 57 -1.47 6.52 -6.81
N GLN A 58 -1.16 6.73 -8.09
CA GLN A 58 -1.48 7.97 -8.79
C GLN A 58 -2.99 8.21 -8.88
N TYR A 59 -3.77 7.17 -9.21
CA TYR A 59 -5.22 7.25 -9.22
C TYR A 59 -5.79 7.63 -7.85
N LEU A 60 -5.32 6.99 -6.77
CA LEU A 60 -5.73 7.31 -5.40
C LEU A 60 -5.37 8.75 -5.04
N ARG A 61 -4.18 9.22 -5.43
CA ARG A 61 -3.76 10.61 -5.24
C ARG A 61 -4.71 11.59 -5.91
N THR A 62 -5.07 11.35 -7.17
CA THR A 62 -6.03 12.21 -7.89
C THR A 62 -7.41 12.13 -7.26
N ARG A 63 -7.87 10.93 -6.91
CA ARG A 63 -9.21 10.67 -6.39
C ARG A 63 -9.46 11.28 -5.01
N TYR A 64 -8.41 11.41 -4.20
CA TYR A 64 -8.45 11.91 -2.82
C TYR A 64 -7.61 13.17 -2.61
N LYS A 65 -7.30 13.93 -3.67
CA LYS A 65 -6.47 15.15 -3.60
C LYS A 65 -6.99 16.22 -2.62
N ASP A 66 -8.31 16.26 -2.42
CA ASP A 66 -8.98 17.24 -1.54
C ASP A 66 -9.12 16.70 -0.09
N PHE A 67 -8.74 15.44 0.14
CA PHE A 67 -8.77 14.78 1.45
C PHE A 67 -7.37 14.50 2.00
N LEU A 68 -6.43 14.07 1.14
CA LEU A 68 -5.05 13.79 1.50
C LEU A 68 -4.19 15.04 1.35
N ASN A 69 -3.33 15.31 2.33
CA ASN A 69 -2.33 16.36 2.19
C ASN A 69 -1.38 16.10 1.02
N GLU A 70 -0.84 17.19 0.46
CA GLU A 70 0.03 17.04 -0.69
C GLU A 70 1.35 16.34 -0.36
N SER A 71 1.88 16.61 0.82
CA SER A 71 3.07 15.98 1.38
C SER A 71 2.68 14.82 2.29
N TYR A 72 3.58 13.85 2.45
CA TYR A 72 3.37 12.78 3.43
C TYR A 72 3.45 13.34 4.85
N ILE A 73 2.44 13.06 5.68
CA ILE A 73 2.41 13.41 7.10
C ILE A 73 2.20 12.12 7.90
N ARG A 74 3.16 11.78 8.76
CA ARG A 74 3.22 10.49 9.49
C ARG A 74 2.01 10.17 10.36
N HIS A 75 1.20 11.17 10.72
CA HIS A 75 0.03 11.02 11.59
C HIS A 75 -1.28 10.88 10.81
N GLU A 76 -1.26 11.03 9.49
CA GLU A 76 -2.47 11.03 8.65
C GLU A 76 -2.69 9.72 7.90
N ILE A 77 -1.63 8.95 7.69
CA ILE A 77 -1.70 7.66 7.00
C ILE A 77 -0.98 6.58 7.79
N LEU A 78 -1.54 5.37 7.73
CA LEU A 78 -0.94 4.16 8.25
C LEU A 78 -1.01 3.10 7.17
N VAL A 79 0.13 2.50 6.84
CA VAL A 79 0.22 1.49 5.77
C VAL A 79 0.59 0.17 6.41
N ARG A 80 -0.23 -0.85 6.14
CA ARG A 80 0.00 -2.22 6.61
C ARG A 80 -0.06 -3.18 5.44
N SER A 81 0.89 -4.12 5.42
CA SER A 81 0.98 -5.20 4.43
C SER A 81 1.06 -6.55 5.15
N THR A 82 0.76 -7.63 4.41
CA THR A 82 1.22 -8.96 4.79
C THR A 82 2.72 -9.10 4.60
N ASP A 83 3.32 -10.01 5.38
CA ASP A 83 4.75 -10.33 5.38
C ASP A 83 5.14 -11.24 4.22
N VAL A 84 5.00 -10.72 3.00
CA VAL A 84 5.46 -11.37 1.77
C VAL A 84 5.97 -10.29 0.82
N ASP A 85 7.10 -10.54 0.17
CA ASP A 85 7.80 -9.59 -0.70
C ASP A 85 6.86 -8.87 -1.66
N ARG A 86 6.05 -9.65 -2.41
CA ARG A 86 5.14 -9.08 -3.41
C ARG A 86 4.13 -8.08 -2.86
N THR A 87 3.70 -8.22 -1.60
CA THR A 87 2.74 -7.29 -0.97
C THR A 87 3.45 -6.06 -0.41
N LEU A 88 4.63 -6.23 0.19
CA LEU A 88 5.46 -5.12 0.66
C LEU A 88 5.89 -4.23 -0.51
N MET A 89 6.46 -4.83 -1.56
CA MET A 89 6.87 -4.12 -2.77
C MET A 89 5.69 -3.46 -3.49
N SER A 90 4.50 -4.08 -3.46
CA SER A 90 3.29 -3.47 -4.01
C SER A 90 2.89 -2.22 -3.23
N ALA A 91 2.95 -2.26 -1.90
CA ALA A 91 2.66 -1.11 -1.06
C ALA A 91 3.67 0.03 -1.30
N GLU A 92 4.96 -0.27 -1.40
CA GLU A 92 5.99 0.73 -1.70
C GLU A 92 5.81 1.36 -3.09
N ALA A 93 5.52 0.56 -4.12
CA ALA A 93 5.25 1.07 -5.46
C ALA A 93 4.00 1.96 -5.49
N ASN A 94 2.94 1.57 -4.77
CA ASN A 94 1.75 2.38 -4.61
C ASN A 94 2.05 3.72 -3.92
N LEU A 95 2.80 3.69 -2.82
CA LEU A 95 3.20 4.89 -2.09
C LEU A 95 4.07 5.84 -2.92
N ALA A 96 4.92 5.30 -3.79
CA ALA A 96 5.69 6.09 -4.75
C ALA A 96 4.79 6.88 -5.73
N GLY A 97 3.64 6.32 -6.12
CA GLY A 97 2.64 7.00 -6.94
C GLY A 97 1.75 7.96 -6.14
N LEU A 98 1.47 7.62 -4.87
CA LEU A 98 0.58 8.36 -3.99
C LEU A 98 1.22 9.63 -3.39
N TYR A 99 2.51 9.54 -3.01
CA TYR A 99 3.27 10.61 -2.37
C TYR A 99 4.64 10.89 -3.02
N PRO A 100 4.67 11.36 -4.28
CA PRO A 100 5.90 11.93 -4.85
C PRO A 100 6.41 13.07 -3.96
N PRO A 101 7.70 13.10 -3.57
CA PRO A 101 8.22 14.09 -2.64
C PRO A 101 8.16 15.50 -3.22
N LYS A 102 7.87 16.48 -2.37
CA LYS A 102 7.85 17.91 -2.70
C LYS A 102 8.62 18.72 -1.66
N GLY A 103 9.21 19.83 -2.08
CA GLY A 103 9.90 20.77 -1.20
C GLY A 103 10.95 20.07 -0.32
N GLN A 104 10.83 20.23 0.99
CA GLN A 104 11.76 19.68 1.97
C GLN A 104 11.77 18.14 2.06
N GLN A 105 10.76 17.44 1.51
CA GLN A 105 10.74 15.97 1.47
C GLN A 105 11.61 15.38 0.35
N ILE A 106 12.14 16.22 -0.55
CA ILE A 106 13.08 15.79 -1.57
C ILE A 106 14.46 15.64 -0.93
N PHE A 107 14.83 14.41 -0.55
CA PHE A 107 16.15 14.11 0.01
C PHE A 107 17.23 13.89 -1.07
N GLN A 108 16.81 13.52 -2.28
CA GLN A 108 17.68 13.30 -3.44
C GLN A 108 17.03 13.93 -4.69
N PRO A 109 17.53 15.06 -5.22
CA PRO A 109 16.89 15.82 -6.30
C PRO A 109 16.53 15.04 -7.56
N SER A 110 17.32 14.04 -7.95
CA SER A 110 17.06 13.22 -9.14
C SER A 110 16.07 12.07 -8.91
N LEU A 111 15.67 11.83 -7.65
CA LEU A 111 14.84 10.71 -7.25
C LEU A 111 13.48 11.21 -6.76
N LYS A 112 12.43 11.01 -7.57
CA LYS A 112 11.04 11.34 -7.22
C LYS A 112 10.40 10.28 -6.33
N TRP A 113 11.10 9.87 -5.29
CA TRP A 113 10.67 8.88 -4.31
C TRP A 113 11.12 9.31 -2.91
N GLN A 114 10.34 8.94 -1.89
CA GLN A 114 10.70 9.09 -0.49
C GLN A 114 10.33 7.81 0.26
N PRO A 115 11.10 7.44 1.30
CA PRO A 115 10.74 6.31 2.15
C PRO A 115 9.51 6.64 2.96
N ILE A 116 8.47 5.81 2.84
CA ILE A 116 7.26 5.86 3.68
C ILE A 116 7.13 4.49 4.36
N PRO A 117 6.98 4.43 5.69
CA PRO A 117 6.92 3.16 6.42
C PRO A 117 5.75 2.27 5.98
N VAL A 118 6.05 1.00 5.70
CA VAL A 118 5.06 -0.08 5.52
C VAL A 118 5.21 -1.04 6.69
N HIS A 119 4.18 -1.12 7.53
CA HIS A 119 4.19 -2.00 8.68
C HIS A 119 3.75 -3.42 8.30
N THR A 120 4.37 -4.40 8.91
CA THR A 120 4.02 -5.81 8.76
C THR A 120 4.06 -6.51 10.11
N VAL A 121 3.48 -7.71 10.16
CA VAL A 121 3.62 -8.65 11.27
C VAL A 121 4.06 -9.97 10.69
N SER A 122 4.94 -10.69 11.39
CA SER A 122 5.49 -11.96 10.89
C SER A 122 4.37 -12.88 10.41
N PHE A 123 4.58 -13.59 9.30
CA PHE A 123 3.59 -14.54 8.78
C PHE A 123 3.14 -15.55 9.85
N MET A 124 4.05 -15.97 10.73
CA MET A 124 3.76 -16.90 11.83
C MET A 124 2.78 -16.30 12.85
N GLU A 125 3.06 -15.09 13.31
CA GLU A 125 2.20 -14.34 14.24
C GLU A 125 0.86 -13.96 13.58
N SER A 126 0.87 -13.68 12.27
CA SER A 126 -0.34 -13.35 11.52
C SER A 126 -1.35 -14.51 11.51
N LYS A 127 -0.89 -15.76 11.47
CA LYS A 127 -1.76 -16.93 11.52
C LYS A 127 -2.41 -17.09 12.90
N GLU A 128 -1.68 -16.77 13.96
CA GLU A 128 -2.22 -16.78 15.33
C GLU A 128 -3.24 -15.65 15.53
N HIS A 129 -2.99 -14.46 14.98
CA HIS A 129 -3.93 -13.34 14.99
C HIS A 129 -5.11 -13.48 14.01
N THR A 130 -5.05 -14.35 13.01
CA THR A 130 -6.18 -14.59 12.08
C THR A 130 -7.39 -15.23 12.80
N LEU A 131 -7.19 -15.80 13.99
CA LEU A 131 -8.28 -16.28 14.86
C LEU A 131 -8.86 -15.16 15.76
N ILE A 132 -8.16 -14.04 15.94
CA ILE A 132 -8.55 -12.95 16.83
C ILE A 132 -8.08 -11.62 16.23
N THR A 133 -8.86 -11.01 15.34
CA THR A 133 -8.80 -9.54 15.20
C THR A 133 -10.14 -8.98 14.75
N ASP A 134 -10.97 -8.66 15.74
CA ASP A 134 -12.08 -7.74 15.64
C ASP A 134 -11.52 -6.35 15.26
N MET A 135 -12.03 -5.76 14.19
CA MET A 135 -11.60 -4.46 13.63
C MET A 135 -11.69 -3.32 14.67
N ARG A 136 -12.44 -3.53 15.76
CA ARG A 136 -12.54 -2.62 16.92
C ARG A 136 -11.24 -2.48 17.72
N ALA A 137 -10.44 -3.55 17.85
CA ALA A 137 -9.21 -3.51 18.63
C ALA A 137 -8.11 -2.69 17.93
N TYR A 138 -8.11 -2.64 16.60
CA TYR A 138 -7.15 -1.84 15.84
C TYR A 138 -7.42 -0.34 15.96
N ILE A 139 -8.70 0.06 15.93
CA ILE A 139 -9.11 1.46 16.10
C ILE A 139 -8.86 1.92 17.55
N SER A 140 -9.09 1.07 18.56
CA SER A 140 -8.85 1.43 19.96
C SER A 140 -7.37 1.64 20.31
N HIS A 141 -6.44 1.02 19.59
CA HIS A 141 -4.99 1.24 19.77
C HIS A 141 -4.48 2.54 19.10
N MET A 142 -5.30 3.19 18.27
CA MET A 142 -4.95 4.44 17.58
C MET A 142 -5.44 5.70 18.31
N GLU A 143 -6.39 5.56 19.26
CA GLU A 143 -6.87 6.64 20.14
C GLU A 143 -5.80 7.29 21.05
N PRO A 144 -4.72 6.63 21.53
CA PRO A 144 -3.78 7.26 22.46
C PRO A 144 -2.85 8.32 21.83
N LEU A 145 -2.87 8.52 20.51
CA LEU A 145 -1.97 9.46 19.82
C LEU A 145 -2.63 10.79 19.42
N ALA A 146 -3.90 10.97 19.80
CA ALA A 146 -4.61 12.24 19.68
C ALA A 146 -4.71 12.94 21.05
N MET A 147 -3.57 13.34 21.62
CA MET A 147 -3.49 14.36 22.66
C MET A 147 -2.28 15.25 22.44
#